data_AF-A0A930FN44-F1
#
_entry.id   AF-A0A930FN44-F1
#
_cell.length_a   1.000
_cell.length_b   1.000
_cell.length_c   1.000
_cell.angle_alpha   90.00
_cell.angle_beta   90.00
_cell.angle_gamma   90.00
#
_symmetry.space_group_name_H-M   'P 1'
#
loop_
_entity.id
_entity.type
_entity.pdbx_description
1 polymer ?
#
loop_
_entity_poly.entity_id
_entity_poly.type
_entity_poly.pdbx_seq_one_letter_code
_entity_poly.pdbx_strand_id
1 'polypeptide(L)'
;MKPTQEQIKALVATLNKATLKEVITIETREVESLALTDTKFGGYPYVPKDGRIPRDSEGNPFFMVAQINCEQLPENSIYPKKGLLQFWIIDGDDLFGLDLQNPCSNAGKRILYFPKPTDGLSLDEVKLQYVLTEEYTPMTPYKELALTFTKREEGITLSDVNFDRLFTDMWNETFSDKIETIWDLPQETRELLGDLLPEGAEHRIG
;
A
#
# COMPACT_ATOMS: atom_id res chain seq x y z
N MET A 1 15.14 36.85 10.66
CA MET A 1 14.23 36.82 11.84
C MET A 1 13.62 35.43 11.88
N LYS A 2 13.50 34.80 13.06
CA LYS A 2 12.88 33.47 13.16
C LYS A 2 11.39 33.58 12.80
N PRO A 3 10.83 32.64 11.99
CA PRO A 3 9.41 32.66 11.65
C PRO A 3 8.52 32.50 12.88
N THR A 4 7.34 33.12 12.85
CA THR A 4 6.32 32.91 13.87
C THR A 4 5.57 31.61 13.64
N GLN A 5 4.90 31.09 14.68
CA GLN A 5 4.08 29.89 14.57
C GLN A 5 2.99 30.00 13.48
N GLU A 6 2.38 31.18 13.33
CA GLU A 6 1.37 31.43 12.30
C GLU A 6 1.96 31.41 10.89
N GLN A 7 3.19 31.91 10.71
CA GLN A 7 3.89 31.81 9.43
C GLN A 7 4.22 30.35 9.09
N ILE A 8 4.62 29.56 10.07
CA ILE A 8 4.90 28.13 9.88
C ILE A 8 3.62 27.37 9.52
N LYS A 9 2.51 27.62 10.20
CA LYS A 9 1.19 27.06 9.85
C LYS A 9 0.79 27.39 8.42
N ALA A 10 0.99 28.64 7.99
CA ALA A 10 0.69 29.05 6.61
C ALA A 10 1.59 28.34 5.57
N LEU A 11 2.88 28.16 5.88
CA LEU A 11 3.80 27.39 5.04
C LEU A 11 3.33 25.93 4.91
N VAL A 12 3.03 25.27 6.05
CA VAL A 12 2.57 23.88 6.08
C VAL A 12 1.25 23.71 5.32
N ALA A 13 0.29 24.62 5.49
CA ALA A 13 -0.96 24.59 4.74
C ALA A 13 -0.72 24.73 3.22
N THR A 14 0.26 25.55 2.82
CA THR A 14 0.67 25.71 1.43
C THR A 14 1.31 24.44 0.89
N LEU A 15 2.24 23.83 1.64
CA LEU A 15 2.87 22.55 1.30
C LEU A 15 1.84 21.44 1.17
N ASN A 16 0.97 21.28 2.16
CA ASN A 16 -0.08 20.28 2.17
C ASN A 16 -0.97 20.42 0.92
N LYS A 17 -1.42 21.65 0.61
CA LYS A 17 -2.21 21.93 -0.59
C LYS A 17 -1.46 21.65 -1.90
N ALA A 18 -0.18 22.00 -1.98
CA ALA A 18 0.65 21.78 -3.16
C ALA A 18 0.96 20.30 -3.41
N THR A 19 0.83 19.47 -2.38
CA THR A 19 1.15 18.03 -2.41
C THR A 19 -0.09 17.14 -2.33
N LEU A 20 -1.30 17.72 -2.38
CA LEU A 20 -2.55 16.96 -2.39
C LEU A 20 -2.57 15.93 -3.51
N LYS A 21 -2.88 14.68 -3.14
CA LYS A 21 -3.08 13.56 -4.05
C LYS A 21 -4.36 12.81 -3.68
N GLU A 22 -4.95 12.19 -4.71
CA GLU A 22 -6.03 11.24 -4.51
C GLU A 22 -5.46 10.00 -3.80
N VAL A 23 -6.09 9.60 -2.70
CA VAL A 23 -5.74 8.39 -1.95
C VAL A 23 -6.99 7.57 -1.66
N ILE A 24 -6.81 6.26 -1.52
CA ILE A 24 -7.83 5.31 -1.13
C ILE A 24 -7.39 4.68 0.18
N THR A 25 -8.08 5.00 1.27
CA THR A 25 -7.83 4.36 2.57
C THR A 25 -8.39 2.95 2.57
N ILE A 26 -7.74 2.07 3.33
CA ILE A 26 -8.10 0.65 3.45
C ILE A 26 -8.41 0.37 4.90
N GLU A 27 -9.60 -0.19 5.14
CA GLU A 27 -9.98 -0.74 6.43
C GLU A 27 -10.26 -2.24 6.27
N THR A 28 -9.93 -3.01 7.30
CA THR A 28 -10.12 -4.47 7.31
C THR A 28 -11.27 -4.86 8.21
N ARG A 29 -12.05 -5.87 7.78
CA ARG A 29 -13.16 -6.43 8.55
C ARG A 29 -13.09 -7.94 8.54
N GLU A 30 -13.37 -8.57 9.67
CA GLU A 30 -13.65 -10.00 9.70
C GLU A 30 -15.07 -10.26 9.20
N VAL A 31 -15.21 -11.29 8.36
CA VAL A 31 -16.50 -11.71 7.80
C VAL A 31 -16.55 -13.24 7.78
N GLU A 32 -17.75 -13.82 7.75
CA GLU A 32 -17.92 -15.28 7.75
C GLU A 32 -17.41 -15.94 6.46
N SER A 33 -17.59 -15.27 5.32
CA SER A 33 -17.10 -15.74 4.02
C SER A 33 -17.01 -14.62 2.99
N LEU A 34 -16.08 -14.76 2.05
CA LEU A 34 -15.97 -13.95 0.84
C LEU A 34 -16.04 -14.81 -0.42
N ALA A 35 -16.52 -14.23 -1.50
CA ALA A 35 -16.37 -14.84 -2.82
C ALA A 35 -14.87 -14.90 -3.20
N LEU A 36 -14.50 -15.83 -4.08
CA LEU A 36 -13.12 -15.92 -4.59
C LEU A 36 -12.70 -14.66 -5.33
N THR A 37 -13.64 -13.88 -5.88
CA THR A 37 -13.39 -12.63 -6.62
C THR A 37 -13.54 -11.37 -5.79
N ASP A 38 -13.82 -11.47 -4.49
CA ASP A 38 -13.91 -10.30 -3.62
C ASP A 38 -12.53 -9.73 -3.30
N THR A 39 -12.53 -8.44 -2.98
CA THR A 39 -11.36 -7.75 -2.47
C THR A 39 -11.05 -8.21 -1.05
N LYS A 40 -9.82 -8.66 -0.82
CA LYS A 40 -9.39 -9.25 0.45
C LYS A 40 -7.89 -9.11 0.68
N PHE A 41 -7.48 -9.15 1.95
CA PHE A 41 -6.14 -9.59 2.33
C PHE A 41 -6.13 -11.07 2.68
N GLY A 42 -5.10 -11.78 2.25
CA GLY A 42 -4.94 -13.21 2.48
C GLY A 42 -6.04 -14.06 1.86
N GLY A 43 -6.24 -15.25 2.43
CA GLY A 43 -7.27 -16.18 2.00
C GLY A 43 -6.93 -17.00 0.75
N TYR A 44 -7.96 -17.65 0.22
CA TYR A 44 -7.85 -18.39 -1.04
C TYR A 44 -8.00 -17.44 -2.25
N PRO A 45 -7.09 -17.54 -3.24
CA PRO A 45 -7.08 -16.69 -4.42
C PRO A 45 -8.18 -17.08 -5.42
N TYR A 46 -8.64 -16.12 -6.22
CA TYR A 46 -9.24 -16.45 -7.51
C TYR A 46 -8.17 -17.05 -8.43
N VAL A 47 -8.51 -18.14 -9.11
CA VAL A 47 -7.68 -18.77 -10.14
C VAL A 47 -8.57 -19.03 -11.35
N PRO A 48 -8.24 -18.53 -12.57
CA PRO A 48 -8.97 -18.89 -13.78
C PRO A 48 -8.94 -20.41 -14.03
N LYS A 49 -9.96 -20.97 -14.71
CA LYS A 49 -10.01 -22.41 -15.04
C LYS A 49 -8.73 -22.96 -15.69
N ASP A 50 -8.16 -22.21 -16.64
CA ASP A 50 -6.91 -22.56 -17.33
C ASP A 50 -5.67 -21.88 -16.70
N GLY A 51 -5.85 -21.30 -15.51
CA GLY A 51 -4.81 -20.60 -14.75
C GLY A 51 -4.05 -21.54 -13.81
N ARG A 52 -3.07 -20.97 -13.12
CA ARG A 52 -2.31 -21.66 -12.08
C ARG A 52 -1.90 -20.68 -10.99
N ILE A 53 -1.72 -21.19 -9.78
CA ILE A 53 -1.10 -20.45 -8.68
C ILE A 53 0.36 -20.16 -9.06
N PRO A 54 0.84 -18.93 -8.83
CA PRO A 54 2.23 -18.58 -9.11
C PRO A 54 3.18 -19.44 -8.28
N ARG A 55 4.23 -19.92 -8.95
CA ARG A 55 5.34 -20.69 -8.37
C ARG A 55 6.66 -20.13 -8.90
N ASP A 56 7.73 -20.33 -8.14
CA ASP A 56 9.08 -19.97 -8.58
C ASP A 56 9.65 -21.03 -9.55
N SER A 57 10.93 -20.90 -9.89
CA SER A 57 11.62 -21.85 -10.76
C SER A 57 11.81 -23.23 -10.16
N GLU A 58 11.72 -23.36 -8.83
CA GLU A 58 11.88 -24.62 -8.09
C GLU A 58 10.53 -25.28 -7.77
N GLY A 59 9.43 -24.57 -8.04
CA GLY A 59 8.08 -25.03 -7.81
C GLY A 59 7.51 -24.60 -6.45
N ASN A 60 8.20 -23.77 -5.68
CA ASN A 60 7.71 -23.26 -4.40
C ASN A 60 6.50 -22.34 -4.64
N PRO A 61 5.44 -22.45 -3.81
CA PRO A 61 4.25 -21.62 -3.95
C PRO A 61 4.52 -20.17 -3.53
N PHE A 62 3.66 -19.28 -3.99
CA PHE A 62 3.61 -17.90 -3.52
C PHE A 62 2.42 -17.72 -2.59
N PHE A 63 2.58 -16.90 -1.55
CA PHE A 63 1.52 -16.41 -0.69
C PHE A 63 0.80 -15.21 -1.33
N MET A 64 -0.53 -15.28 -1.46
CA MET A 64 -1.36 -14.14 -1.88
C MET A 64 -1.55 -13.16 -0.72
N VAL A 65 -0.89 -12.01 -0.78
CA VAL A 65 -1.00 -10.95 0.24
C VAL A 65 -2.32 -10.23 0.13
N ALA A 66 -2.70 -9.86 -1.09
CA ALA A 66 -3.88 -9.06 -1.36
C ALA A 66 -4.48 -9.41 -2.71
N GLN A 67 -5.79 -9.30 -2.79
CA GLN A 67 -6.54 -9.32 -4.03
C GLN A 67 -7.50 -8.13 -4.04
N ILE A 68 -7.51 -7.37 -5.14
CA ILE A 68 -8.36 -6.19 -5.30
C ILE A 68 -9.24 -6.39 -6.52
N ASN A 69 -10.55 -6.45 -6.28
CA ASN A 69 -11.53 -6.32 -7.34
C ASN A 69 -11.72 -4.83 -7.62
N CYS A 70 -11.27 -4.41 -8.79
CA CYS A 70 -11.28 -3.00 -9.17
C CYS A 70 -12.70 -2.41 -9.25
N GLU A 71 -13.73 -3.24 -9.44
CA GLU A 71 -15.13 -2.80 -9.44
C GLU A 71 -15.67 -2.55 -8.03
N GLN A 72 -14.95 -2.97 -6.98
CA GLN A 72 -15.28 -2.72 -5.58
C GLN A 72 -14.54 -1.49 -5.01
N LEU A 73 -13.63 -0.89 -5.77
CA LEU A 73 -13.00 0.39 -5.41
C LEU A 73 -13.97 1.56 -5.69
N PRO A 74 -13.91 2.66 -4.93
CA PRO A 74 -14.54 3.92 -5.34
C PRO A 74 -13.94 4.40 -6.67
N GLU A 75 -14.68 5.19 -7.46
CA GLU A 75 -14.14 5.74 -8.71
C GLU A 75 -12.86 6.55 -8.44
N ASN A 76 -11.77 6.15 -9.09
CA ASN A 76 -10.42 6.68 -8.85
C ASN A 76 -9.58 6.65 -10.14
N SER A 77 -8.44 7.31 -10.09
CA SER A 77 -7.45 7.41 -11.17
C SER A 77 -6.23 6.51 -10.99
N ILE A 78 -6.19 5.73 -9.90
CA ILE A 78 -5.05 4.94 -9.44
C ILE A 78 -5.10 3.51 -10.02
N TYR A 79 -6.28 2.90 -10.03
CA TYR A 79 -6.52 1.53 -10.48
C TYR A 79 -7.34 1.47 -11.77
N PRO A 80 -7.25 0.36 -12.53
CA PRO A 80 -8.16 0.10 -13.63
C PRO A 80 -9.63 0.16 -13.19
N LYS A 81 -10.56 0.46 -14.10
CA LYS A 81 -12.00 0.50 -13.77
C LYS A 81 -12.64 -0.87 -13.51
N LYS A 82 -12.00 -1.94 -14.01
CA LYS A 82 -12.50 -3.32 -13.96
C LYS A 82 -11.33 -4.28 -13.84
N GLY A 83 -11.65 -5.50 -13.43
CA GLY A 83 -10.70 -6.60 -13.35
C GLY A 83 -10.24 -6.88 -11.92
N LEU A 84 -9.43 -7.92 -11.80
CA LEU A 84 -8.96 -8.45 -10.52
C LEU A 84 -7.43 -8.36 -10.48
N LEU A 85 -6.90 -7.66 -9.48
CA LEU A 85 -5.48 -7.55 -9.24
C LEU A 85 -5.09 -8.41 -8.04
N GLN A 86 -3.97 -9.10 -8.12
CA GLN A 86 -3.44 -9.90 -7.01
C GLN A 86 -1.96 -9.59 -6.78
N PHE A 87 -1.58 -9.53 -5.52
CA PHE A 87 -0.22 -9.29 -5.05
C PHE A 87 0.29 -10.52 -4.32
N TRP A 88 1.45 -10.99 -4.75
CA TRP A 88 2.02 -12.25 -4.31
C TRP A 88 3.46 -12.06 -3.87
N ILE A 89 3.83 -12.77 -2.80
CA ILE A 89 5.21 -12.92 -2.33
C ILE A 89 5.54 -14.40 -2.23
N ILE A 90 6.82 -14.77 -2.28
CA ILE A 90 7.23 -16.16 -2.08
C ILE A 90 6.86 -16.61 -0.66
N ASP A 91 6.38 -17.84 -0.53
CA ASP A 91 6.02 -18.44 0.75
C ASP A 91 7.24 -19.11 1.40
N GLY A 92 7.33 -19.09 2.74
CA GLY A 92 8.42 -19.76 3.47
C GLY A 92 9.76 -19.00 3.51
N ASP A 93 9.83 -17.77 2.99
CA ASP A 93 11.04 -16.94 2.97
C ASP A 93 10.99 -15.88 4.07
N ASP A 94 12.05 -15.80 4.89
CA ASP A 94 12.14 -14.87 6.04
C ASP A 94 12.22 -13.39 5.64
N LEU A 95 12.57 -13.11 4.38
CA LEU A 95 12.56 -11.79 3.78
C LEU A 95 11.32 -11.53 2.92
N PHE A 96 10.33 -12.43 2.91
CA PHE A 96 9.09 -12.28 2.15
C PHE A 96 9.32 -12.01 0.65
N GLY A 97 10.38 -12.59 0.09
CA GLY A 97 10.75 -12.42 -1.32
C GLY A 97 11.42 -11.10 -1.65
N LEU A 98 11.85 -10.34 -0.64
CA LEU A 98 12.64 -9.12 -0.81
C LEU A 98 14.06 -9.47 -1.27
N ASP A 99 14.42 -8.96 -2.44
CA ASP A 99 15.79 -8.98 -2.94
C ASP A 99 16.49 -7.66 -2.58
N LEU A 100 17.43 -7.70 -1.63
CA LEU A 100 18.16 -6.53 -1.15
C LEU A 100 19.12 -5.94 -2.20
N GLN A 101 19.55 -6.73 -3.18
CA GLN A 101 20.46 -6.28 -4.23
C GLN A 101 19.70 -5.78 -5.46
N ASN A 102 18.55 -6.37 -5.75
CA ASN A 102 17.66 -5.96 -6.81
C ASN A 102 16.20 -5.87 -6.33
N PRO A 103 15.82 -4.79 -5.61
CA PRO A 103 14.48 -4.63 -5.05
C PRO A 103 13.34 -4.67 -6.07
N CYS A 104 13.62 -4.46 -7.36
CA CYS A 104 12.65 -4.55 -8.45
C CYS A 104 12.55 -5.96 -9.08
N SER A 105 13.34 -6.93 -8.61
CA SER A 105 13.30 -8.31 -9.06
C SER A 105 11.93 -8.93 -8.84
N ASN A 106 11.42 -9.61 -9.85
CA ASN A 106 10.24 -10.47 -9.73
C ASN A 106 10.68 -11.92 -9.46
N ALA A 107 11.75 -12.17 -8.72
CA ALA A 107 12.11 -13.53 -8.30
C ALA A 107 11.15 -13.99 -7.19
N GLY A 108 11.08 -13.23 -6.09
CA GLY A 108 10.28 -13.53 -4.90
C GLY A 108 8.92 -12.80 -4.82
N LYS A 109 8.50 -12.07 -5.85
CA LYS A 109 7.17 -11.43 -5.90
C LYS A 109 6.49 -11.52 -7.26
N ARG A 110 5.16 -11.51 -7.30
CA ARG A 110 4.37 -11.43 -8.54
C ARG A 110 3.20 -10.46 -8.36
N ILE A 111 2.85 -9.79 -9.46
CA ILE A 111 1.59 -9.06 -9.58
C ILE A 111 0.84 -9.68 -10.76
N LEU A 112 -0.37 -10.16 -10.52
CA LEU A 112 -1.22 -10.73 -11.55
C LEU A 112 -2.44 -9.83 -11.73
N TYR A 113 -2.73 -9.46 -12.98
CA TYR A 113 -3.91 -8.67 -13.33
C TYR A 113 -4.77 -9.45 -14.33
N PHE A 114 -6.04 -9.63 -13.99
CA PHE A 114 -7.06 -10.25 -14.83
C PHE A 114 -8.05 -9.17 -15.27
N PRO A 115 -7.92 -8.61 -16.49
CA PRO A 115 -8.77 -7.50 -16.94
C PRO A 115 -10.26 -7.84 -16.99
N LYS A 116 -10.57 -9.13 -17.24
CA LYS A 116 -11.91 -9.69 -17.33
C LYS A 116 -11.90 -11.06 -16.64
N PRO A 117 -12.07 -11.13 -15.31
CA PRO A 117 -12.14 -12.41 -14.62
C PRO A 117 -13.32 -13.20 -15.19
N THR A 118 -13.03 -14.39 -15.72
CA THR A 118 -14.03 -15.36 -16.22
C THR A 118 -14.40 -16.33 -15.10
N ASP A 119 -15.09 -17.42 -15.42
CA ASP A 119 -15.20 -18.56 -14.51
C ASP A 119 -13.82 -18.96 -13.97
N GLY A 120 -13.72 -19.05 -12.65
CA GLY A 120 -12.56 -19.57 -11.95
C GLY A 120 -12.74 -21.03 -11.56
N LEU A 121 -11.70 -21.57 -10.95
CA LEU A 121 -11.76 -22.80 -10.17
C LEU A 121 -12.74 -22.64 -9.00
N SER A 122 -13.37 -23.74 -8.60
CA SER A 122 -14.11 -23.83 -7.34
C SER A 122 -13.17 -23.71 -6.14
N LEU A 123 -13.72 -23.37 -4.97
CA LEU A 123 -12.93 -23.26 -3.74
C LEU A 123 -12.20 -24.58 -3.40
N ASP A 124 -12.83 -25.73 -3.64
CA ASP A 124 -12.22 -27.03 -3.37
C ASP A 124 -11.07 -27.34 -4.34
N GLU A 125 -11.19 -26.97 -5.61
CA GLU A 125 -10.08 -27.07 -6.57
C GLU A 125 -8.92 -26.14 -6.20
N VAL A 126 -9.21 -24.93 -5.72
CA VAL A 126 -8.17 -24.00 -5.25
C VAL A 126 -7.46 -24.58 -4.02
N LYS A 127 -8.19 -25.12 -3.05
CA LYS A 127 -7.61 -25.76 -1.84
C LYS A 127 -6.65 -26.90 -2.16
N LEU A 128 -6.94 -27.67 -3.21
CA LEU A 128 -6.06 -28.77 -3.64
C LEU A 128 -4.75 -28.29 -4.27
N GLN A 129 -4.73 -27.08 -4.83
CA GLN A 129 -3.56 -26.53 -5.53
C GLN A 129 -2.77 -25.52 -4.70
N TYR A 130 -3.47 -24.81 -3.80
CA TYR A 130 -2.94 -23.74 -2.94
C TYR A 130 -2.56 -24.30 -1.58
N VAL A 131 -1.40 -24.94 -1.54
CA VAL A 131 -0.81 -25.51 -0.32
C VAL A 131 0.43 -24.70 0.01
N LEU A 132 0.38 -24.00 1.15
CA LEU A 132 1.47 -23.21 1.71
C LEU A 132 2.30 -24.05 2.68
N THR A 133 3.54 -23.64 2.92
CA THR A 133 4.44 -24.16 3.94
C THR A 133 4.02 -23.76 5.35
N GLU A 134 3.28 -22.65 5.48
CA GLU A 134 2.86 -22.03 6.75
C GLU A 134 4.03 -21.47 7.60
N GLU A 135 5.23 -21.44 7.04
CA GLU A 135 6.41 -20.82 7.65
C GLU A 135 6.62 -19.42 7.06
N TYR A 136 7.11 -18.48 7.89
CA TYR A 136 7.44 -17.12 7.46
C TYR A 136 6.36 -16.45 6.60
N THR A 137 5.09 -16.55 7.02
CA THR A 137 3.96 -15.91 6.32
C THR A 137 3.62 -14.55 6.94
N PRO A 138 3.25 -13.52 6.15
CA PRO A 138 2.97 -12.18 6.67
C PRO A 138 1.66 -12.10 7.48
N MET A 139 0.80 -13.11 7.36
CA MET A 139 -0.47 -13.24 8.09
C MET A 139 -0.82 -14.72 8.22
N THR A 140 -1.75 -15.05 9.11
CA THR A 140 -2.21 -16.44 9.31
C THR A 140 -2.61 -17.08 7.97
N PRO A 141 -2.02 -18.23 7.59
CA PRO A 141 -2.35 -18.91 6.34
C PRO A 141 -3.85 -19.11 6.16
N TYR A 142 -4.33 -18.84 4.94
CA TYR A 142 -5.72 -18.96 4.53
C TYR A 142 -6.75 -18.09 5.28
N LYS A 143 -6.34 -17.30 6.29
CA LYS A 143 -7.22 -16.29 6.89
C LYS A 143 -7.48 -15.19 5.86
N GLU A 144 -8.74 -14.82 5.69
CA GLU A 144 -9.13 -13.69 4.84
C GLU A 144 -9.67 -12.53 5.67
N LEU A 145 -9.32 -11.31 5.25
CA LEU A 145 -9.88 -10.08 5.77
C LEU A 145 -10.56 -9.34 4.63
N ALA A 146 -11.84 -9.01 4.79
CA ALA A 146 -12.56 -8.19 3.84
C ALA A 146 -12.01 -6.77 3.88
N LEU A 147 -11.89 -6.11 2.72
CA LEU A 147 -11.43 -4.74 2.66
C LEU A 147 -12.59 -3.80 2.35
N THR A 148 -12.58 -2.63 2.99
CA THR A 148 -13.43 -1.50 2.65
C THR A 148 -12.56 -0.30 2.30
N PHE A 149 -13.06 0.49 1.36
CA PHE A 149 -12.31 1.57 0.74
C PHE A 149 -13.03 2.90 0.88
N THR A 150 -12.29 3.92 1.30
CA THR A 150 -12.78 5.30 1.30
C THR A 150 -11.83 6.16 0.50
N LYS A 151 -12.37 6.86 -0.50
CA LYS A 151 -11.60 7.82 -1.28
C LYS A 151 -11.51 9.14 -0.53
N ARG A 152 -10.30 9.72 -0.47
CA ARG A 152 -10.06 11.08 0.02
C ARG A 152 -8.93 11.73 -0.76
N GLU A 153 -8.69 13.00 -0.46
CA GLU A 153 -7.45 13.68 -0.85
C GLU A 153 -6.58 13.85 0.40
N GLU A 154 -5.27 13.67 0.23
CA GLU A 154 -4.31 13.84 1.31
C GLU A 154 -3.05 14.49 0.76
N GLY A 155 -2.46 15.43 1.51
CA GLY A 155 -1.16 15.98 1.15
C GLY A 155 -0.01 15.20 1.79
N ILE A 156 1.19 15.76 1.72
CA ILE A 156 2.38 15.06 2.17
C ILE A 156 2.36 14.76 3.68
N THR A 157 2.97 13.65 4.09
CA THR A 157 3.16 13.31 5.51
C THR A 157 4.63 13.38 5.88
N LEU A 158 4.93 13.43 7.19
CA LEU A 158 6.31 13.39 7.70
C LEU A 158 7.07 12.13 7.28
N SER A 159 6.37 11.05 6.94
CA SER A 159 6.95 9.76 6.54
C SER A 159 7.21 9.64 5.04
N ASP A 160 6.75 10.60 4.22
CA ASP A 160 7.04 10.60 2.78
C ASP A 160 8.52 10.87 2.54
N VAL A 161 9.15 10.08 1.65
CA VAL A 161 10.57 10.20 1.32
C VAL A 161 10.94 11.57 0.73
N ASN A 162 9.96 12.28 0.17
CA ASN A 162 10.14 13.61 -0.40
C ASN A 162 9.86 14.74 0.58
N PHE A 163 9.36 14.44 1.79
CA PHE A 163 8.91 15.46 2.73
C PHE A 163 10.02 16.44 3.09
N ASP A 164 11.15 15.94 3.56
CA ASP A 164 12.27 16.77 4.02
C ASP A 164 12.74 17.71 2.91
N ARG A 165 12.93 17.20 1.69
CA ARG A 165 13.30 17.99 0.52
C ARG A 165 12.25 19.06 0.18
N LEU A 166 10.98 18.68 0.02
CA LEU A 166 9.92 19.61 -0.38
C LEU A 166 9.67 20.69 0.68
N PHE A 167 9.73 20.31 1.95
CA PHE A 167 9.58 21.24 3.06
C PHE A 167 10.75 22.22 3.13
N THR A 168 11.99 21.74 3.06
CA THR A 168 13.20 22.57 3.14
C THR A 168 13.31 23.53 1.96
N ASP A 169 13.01 23.07 0.74
CA ASP A 169 12.93 23.92 -0.46
C ASP A 169 11.96 25.09 -0.23
N MET A 170 10.72 24.78 0.19
CA MET A 170 9.68 25.79 0.42
C MET A 170 9.97 26.72 1.59
N TRP A 171 10.56 26.18 2.68
CA TRP A 171 11.02 26.95 3.82
C TRP A 171 12.08 27.96 3.39
N ASN A 172 13.07 27.51 2.63
CA ASN A 172 14.17 28.33 2.14
C ASN A 172 13.73 29.34 1.07
N GLU A 173 12.64 29.12 0.34
CA GLU A 173 12.05 30.16 -0.51
C GLU A 173 11.32 31.23 0.31
N THR A 174 10.70 30.84 1.42
CA THR A 174 9.79 31.70 2.20
C THR A 174 10.52 32.51 3.27
N PHE A 175 11.51 31.93 3.94
CA PHE A 175 12.15 32.50 5.12
C PHE A 175 13.63 32.81 4.90
N SER A 176 14.14 33.82 5.63
CA SER A 176 15.56 34.18 5.61
C SER A 176 16.44 33.20 6.40
N ASP A 177 15.84 32.51 7.38
CA ASP A 177 16.51 31.58 8.30
C ASP A 177 16.61 30.21 7.62
N LYS A 178 17.72 29.94 6.92
CA LYS A 178 17.83 28.77 6.04
C LYS A 178 18.08 27.49 6.84
N ILE A 179 17.54 26.38 6.34
CA ILE A 179 17.74 25.02 6.89
C ILE A 179 18.18 24.06 5.79
N GLU A 180 18.91 23.01 6.15
CA GLU A 180 19.26 21.91 5.24
C GLU A 180 18.31 20.73 5.41
N THR A 181 17.82 20.51 6.64
CA THR A 181 16.84 19.46 6.96
C THR A 181 15.84 19.96 8.00
N ILE A 182 14.75 19.22 8.22
CA ILE A 182 13.85 19.53 9.33
C ILE A 182 14.52 19.42 10.70
N TRP A 183 15.66 18.71 10.81
CA TRP A 183 16.38 18.52 12.07
C TRP A 183 17.13 19.78 12.53
N ASP A 184 17.32 20.75 11.65
CA ASP A 184 17.87 22.07 12.00
C ASP A 184 16.83 22.93 12.76
N LEU A 185 15.55 22.52 12.73
CA LEU A 185 14.47 23.22 13.42
C LEU A 185 14.42 22.87 14.91
N PRO A 186 14.02 23.83 15.76
CA PRO A 186 13.73 23.58 17.17
C PRO A 186 12.73 22.44 17.34
N GLN A 187 12.84 21.71 18.45
CA GLN A 187 11.95 20.60 18.76
C GLN A 187 10.47 21.01 18.73
N GLU A 188 10.12 22.16 19.30
CA GLU A 188 8.71 22.61 19.32
C GLU A 188 8.17 22.86 17.90
N THR A 189 9.05 23.24 16.96
CA THR A 189 8.65 23.41 15.56
C THR A 189 8.41 22.06 14.91
N ARG A 190 9.27 21.07 15.14
CA ARG A 190 9.10 19.71 14.60
C ARG A 190 7.84 19.03 15.15
N GLU A 191 7.55 19.20 16.44
CA GLU A 191 6.31 18.72 17.06
C GLU A 191 5.09 19.37 16.41
N LEU A 192 5.12 20.68 16.19
CA LEU A 192 4.07 21.39 15.47
C LEU A 192 3.86 20.85 14.04
N LEU A 193 4.92 20.48 13.32
CA LEU A 193 4.77 19.86 11.99
C LEU A 193 3.98 18.54 12.07
N GLY A 194 4.24 17.73 13.11
CA GLY A 194 3.51 16.49 13.36
C GLY A 194 2.03 16.71 13.64
N ASP A 195 1.68 17.79 14.35
CA ASP A 195 0.27 18.13 14.63
C ASP A 195 -0.48 18.70 13.41
N LEU A 196 0.24 19.31 12.47
CA LEU A 196 -0.36 19.99 11.31
C LEU A 196 -0.48 19.12 10.06
N LEU A 197 0.33 18.08 9.94
CA LEU A 197 0.36 17.20 8.77
C LEU A 197 -0.46 15.92 9.01
N PRO A 198 -0.97 15.27 7.95
CA PRO A 198 -1.71 14.02 8.08
C PRO A 198 -0.86 12.90 8.71
N GLU A 199 -1.53 11.97 9.39
CA GLU A 199 -0.88 10.80 9.98
C GLU A 199 -0.29 9.88 8.90
N GLY A 200 1.01 9.59 9.00
CA GLY A 200 1.71 8.73 8.04
C GLY A 200 1.34 7.25 8.15
N ALA A 201 0.81 6.80 9.29
CA ALA A 201 0.72 5.37 9.64
C ALA A 201 -0.54 4.63 9.13
N GLU A 202 -1.52 5.33 8.54
CA GLU A 202 -2.75 4.69 8.04
C GLU A 202 -2.52 3.82 6.79
N HIS A 203 -3.27 2.72 6.65
CA HIS A 203 -3.26 1.90 5.44
C HIS A 203 -3.99 2.59 4.28
N ARG A 204 -3.27 2.90 3.21
CA ARG A 204 -3.82 3.57 2.03
C ARG A 204 -3.00 3.32 0.77
N ILE A 205 -3.61 3.59 -0.37
CA ILE A 205 -2.96 3.54 -1.70
C ILE A 205 -3.18 4.89 -2.40
N GLY A 206 -2.12 5.42 -3.01
CA GLY A 206 -2.13 6.70 -3.74
C GLY A 206 -0.98 7.59 -3.34
#